data_AF-A0A2D0H8L4-F1
#
_entry.id   AF-A0A2D0H8L4-F1
#
_cell.length_a   1.000
_cell.length_b   1.000
_cell.length_c   1.000
_cell.angle_alpha   90.00
_cell.angle_beta   90.00
_cell.angle_gamma   90.00
#
_symmetry.space_group_name_H-M   'P 1'
#
loop_
_entity.id
_entity.type
_entity.pdbx_description
1 polymer ?
#
loop_
_entity_poly.entity_id
_entity_poly.type
_entity_poly.pdbx_seq_one_letter_code
_entity_poly.pdbx_strand_id
1 'polypeptide(L)'
;MLWFRLGDYDSDKQLCDAIFRDETFQAWRKGTNKLHLFLDSLDEGLLSIKILVRILKREIEQLPCDRLYFRITCRTADWKDSLEQKLKDKWGEKNVAVYELAPLCRVDVIEAANRGNINSDDFLQEVFNKNAIPLAIKPITLKLLLGTYQNKRFSSSQKDLYEEGCLQLCEEVNPDRCDSGFTGNLDAKHRLVIASRIAALLLFSNRSAIWISPEYGNMPNSDIAIRDICIGKESINQQEFPVDENCIKEVLSVTELFSSRGPHRIGFAHQTYAEFLAARYLVHHETPLEQVMKLIASSEDSEFRLIPQLHETAAWLAGMLPEVFREVIKTDPDVVLQSDVATASDADKASLVESLLRLHNEEKLTYQYHTWLYQNLNHPKLPDQLLPYICDSTKSINARNVAIDIAEACNVKTVQEYLANVALDPQQHSSVRINAAVAVCNLGDDKTKARLKPLAVAKIQNDVEEQLKGCGLRAVWPSNITAEEVF
;
A
#
# COMPACT_ATOMS: atom_id res chain seq x y z
N MET A 1 -32.50 -6.51 -23.36
CA MET A 1 -31.74 -5.83 -22.28
C MET A 1 -31.97 -4.35 -22.45
N LEU A 2 -32.13 -3.61 -21.35
CA LEU A 2 -32.22 -2.15 -21.35
C LEU A 2 -31.13 -1.60 -20.42
N TRP A 3 -30.50 -0.52 -20.84
CA TRP A 3 -29.44 0.16 -20.11
C TRP A 3 -29.69 1.66 -20.21
N PHE A 4 -29.67 2.34 -19.07
CA PHE A 4 -29.89 3.77 -18.96
C PHE A 4 -28.88 4.36 -17.98
N ARG A 5 -28.31 5.51 -18.32
CA ARG A 5 -27.46 6.29 -17.41
C ARG A 5 -28.33 7.29 -16.65
N LEU A 6 -28.29 7.23 -15.32
CA LEU A 6 -29.13 8.07 -14.48
C LEU A 6 -28.72 9.55 -14.49
N GLY A 7 -27.45 9.85 -14.81
CA GLY A 7 -26.94 11.20 -15.00
C GLY A 7 -27.56 11.97 -16.18
N ASP A 8 -28.19 11.28 -17.14
CA ASP A 8 -28.78 11.89 -18.34
C ASP A 8 -30.13 12.59 -18.07
N TYR A 9 -30.64 12.54 -16.83
CA TYR A 9 -31.97 13.02 -16.48
C TYR A 9 -31.93 14.09 -15.40
N ASP A 10 -32.77 15.12 -15.55
CA ASP A 10 -32.87 16.25 -14.62
C ASP A 10 -34.16 16.28 -13.79
N SER A 11 -35.12 15.41 -14.11
CA SER A 11 -36.47 15.46 -13.53
C SER A 11 -37.15 14.09 -13.46
N ASP A 12 -38.08 13.95 -12.52
CA ASP A 12 -38.92 12.75 -12.34
C ASP A 12 -39.62 12.34 -13.64
N LYS A 13 -40.19 13.33 -14.34
CA LYS A 13 -40.92 13.08 -15.59
C LYS A 13 -40.01 12.55 -16.68
N GLN A 14 -38.87 13.21 -16.94
CA GLN A 14 -37.95 12.79 -18.00
C GLN A 14 -37.40 11.39 -17.75
N LEU A 15 -36.97 11.12 -16.52
CA LEU A 15 -36.48 9.80 -16.11
C LEU A 15 -37.55 8.73 -16.26
N CYS A 16 -38.77 8.97 -15.77
CA CYS A 16 -39.83 7.99 -15.85
C CYS A 16 -40.32 7.75 -17.27
N ASP A 17 -40.37 8.80 -18.09
CA ASP A 17 -40.73 8.71 -19.51
C ASP A 17 -39.68 7.90 -20.28
N ALA A 18 -38.39 8.12 -20.00
CA ALA A 18 -37.30 7.42 -20.69
C ALA A 18 -37.16 5.95 -20.27
N ILE A 19 -37.28 5.63 -18.97
CA ILE A 19 -37.02 4.28 -18.47
C ILE A 19 -38.29 3.45 -18.43
N PHE A 20 -39.32 3.94 -17.72
CA PHE A 20 -40.49 3.14 -17.39
C PHE A 20 -41.57 3.22 -18.46
N ARG A 21 -41.58 4.25 -19.32
CA ARG A 21 -42.48 4.32 -20.49
C ARG A 21 -41.83 3.93 -21.81
N ASP A 22 -40.58 3.49 -21.78
CA ASP A 22 -39.92 2.87 -22.93
C ASP A 22 -40.79 1.76 -23.53
N GLU A 23 -40.85 1.69 -24.86
CA GLU A 23 -41.72 0.75 -25.57
C GLU A 23 -41.33 -0.70 -25.27
N THR A 24 -40.03 -0.98 -25.18
CA THR A 24 -39.52 -2.32 -24.84
C THR A 24 -39.84 -2.66 -23.40
N PHE A 25 -39.71 -1.70 -22.48
CA PHE A 25 -40.10 -1.88 -21.08
C PHE A 25 -41.59 -2.18 -20.94
N GLN A 26 -42.45 -1.44 -21.64
CA GLN A 26 -43.90 -1.63 -21.61
C GLN A 26 -44.34 -2.94 -22.27
N ALA A 27 -43.73 -3.29 -23.41
CA ALA A 27 -43.95 -4.58 -24.08
C ALA A 27 -43.54 -5.74 -23.16
N TRP A 28 -42.39 -5.63 -22.49
CA TRP A 28 -41.98 -6.59 -21.48
C TRP A 28 -42.99 -6.66 -20.33
N ARG A 29 -43.45 -5.52 -19.81
CA ARG A 29 -44.40 -5.47 -18.68
C ARG A 29 -45.71 -6.20 -18.98
N LYS A 30 -46.18 -6.19 -20.23
CA LYS A 30 -47.39 -6.89 -20.69
C LYS A 30 -47.14 -8.34 -21.14
N GLY A 31 -45.90 -8.71 -21.39
CA GLY A 31 -45.51 -10.05 -21.84
C GLY A 31 -45.03 -10.97 -20.71
N THR A 32 -44.50 -12.13 -21.11
CA THR A 32 -43.96 -13.17 -20.23
C THR A 32 -42.43 -13.27 -20.26
N ASN A 33 -41.77 -12.43 -21.07
CA ASN A 33 -40.32 -12.44 -21.23
C ASN A 33 -39.60 -11.97 -19.96
N LYS A 34 -38.33 -12.33 -19.86
CA LYS A 34 -37.39 -11.80 -18.85
C LYS A 34 -36.77 -10.50 -19.34
N LEU A 35 -36.57 -9.53 -18.44
CA LEU A 35 -35.86 -8.28 -18.71
C LEU A 35 -34.64 -8.16 -17.82
N HIS A 36 -33.53 -7.77 -18.42
CA HIS A 36 -32.36 -7.26 -17.71
C HIS A 36 -32.36 -5.74 -17.87
N LEU A 37 -32.55 -5.04 -16.76
CA LEU A 37 -32.52 -3.58 -16.68
C LEU A 37 -31.31 -3.13 -15.87
N PHE A 38 -30.48 -2.30 -16.50
CA PHE A 38 -29.30 -1.71 -15.90
C PHE A 38 -29.49 -0.21 -15.76
N LEU A 39 -29.33 0.30 -14.56
CA LEU A 39 -29.30 1.74 -14.26
C LEU A 39 -27.89 2.10 -13.84
N ASP A 40 -27.20 2.88 -14.67
CA ASP A 40 -25.81 3.26 -14.45
C ASP A 40 -25.71 4.61 -13.74
N SER A 41 -24.67 4.80 -12.93
CA SER A 41 -24.32 6.07 -12.26
C SER A 41 -25.44 6.68 -11.40
N LEU A 42 -25.92 5.95 -10.38
CA LEU A 42 -26.87 6.50 -9.40
C LEU A 42 -26.36 7.78 -8.73
N ASP A 43 -25.05 7.85 -8.44
CA ASP A 43 -24.39 9.04 -7.90
C ASP A 43 -24.54 10.25 -8.80
N GLU A 44 -24.38 10.10 -10.13
CA GLU A 44 -24.60 11.19 -11.08
C GLU A 44 -26.06 11.64 -11.12
N GLY A 45 -27.00 10.69 -11.13
CA GLY A 45 -28.42 11.02 -11.10
C GLY A 45 -28.84 11.78 -9.83
N LEU A 46 -28.18 11.52 -8.69
CA LEU A 46 -28.43 12.23 -7.43
C LEU A 46 -27.96 13.69 -7.46
N LEU A 47 -27.04 14.06 -8.34
CA LEU A 47 -26.56 15.45 -8.51
C LEU A 47 -27.66 16.33 -9.10
N SER A 48 -28.38 15.82 -10.10
CA SER A 48 -29.47 16.53 -10.77
C SER A 48 -30.82 16.34 -10.06
N ILE A 49 -31.14 15.12 -9.61
CA ILE A 49 -32.43 14.75 -9.05
C ILE A 49 -32.30 14.38 -7.56
N LYS A 50 -32.42 15.38 -6.68
CA LYS A 50 -32.30 15.18 -5.21
C LYS A 50 -33.21 14.10 -4.62
N ILE A 51 -34.36 13.86 -5.26
CA ILE A 51 -35.37 12.88 -4.81
C ILE A 51 -35.30 11.55 -5.60
N LEU A 52 -34.22 11.30 -6.34
CA LEU A 52 -34.08 10.14 -7.23
C LEU A 52 -34.38 8.81 -6.54
N VAL A 53 -33.81 8.59 -5.36
CA VAL A 53 -34.06 7.37 -4.57
C VAL A 53 -35.55 7.21 -4.25
N ARG A 54 -36.27 8.30 -3.95
CA ARG A 54 -37.72 8.25 -3.69
C ARG A 54 -38.50 7.90 -4.96
N ILE A 55 -38.10 8.43 -6.11
CA ILE A 55 -38.68 8.11 -7.41
C ILE A 55 -38.47 6.63 -7.73
N LEU A 56 -37.23 6.14 -7.65
CA LEU A 56 -36.91 4.74 -7.90
C LEU A 56 -37.70 3.81 -6.98
N LYS A 57 -37.80 4.12 -5.68
CA LYS A 57 -38.62 3.33 -4.73
C LYS A 57 -40.10 3.25 -5.14
N ARG A 58 -40.68 4.36 -5.63
CA ARG A 58 -42.07 4.42 -6.10
C ARG A 58 -42.28 3.53 -7.31
N GLU A 59 -41.37 3.59 -8.28
CA GLU A 59 -41.49 2.82 -9.52
C GLU A 59 -41.22 1.33 -9.26
N ILE A 60 -40.16 1.01 -8.50
CA ILE A 60 -39.82 -0.36 -8.08
C ILE A 60 -41.02 -1.08 -7.44
N GLU A 61 -41.79 -0.39 -6.61
CA GLU A 61 -42.95 -0.98 -5.94
C GLU A 61 -43.95 -1.61 -6.92
N GLN A 62 -44.09 -1.02 -8.11
CA GLN A 62 -45.06 -1.45 -9.13
C GLN A 62 -44.51 -2.51 -10.10
N LEU A 63 -43.23 -2.89 -9.97
CA LEU A 63 -42.58 -3.80 -10.92
C LEU A 63 -42.84 -5.27 -10.55
N PRO A 64 -42.99 -6.16 -11.55
CA PRO A 64 -42.92 -7.60 -11.34
C PRO A 64 -41.47 -8.03 -11.08
N CYS A 65 -41.22 -8.80 -10.02
CA CYS A 65 -39.88 -9.17 -9.57
C CYS A 65 -39.38 -10.49 -10.17
N ASP A 66 -40.31 -11.41 -10.49
CA ASP A 66 -40.08 -12.78 -10.93
C ASP A 66 -39.35 -12.90 -12.27
N ARG A 67 -39.44 -11.85 -13.08
CA ARG A 67 -38.93 -11.79 -14.45
C ARG A 67 -38.13 -10.53 -14.76
N LEU A 68 -37.73 -9.80 -13.72
CA LEU A 68 -36.87 -8.61 -13.80
C LEU A 68 -35.55 -8.86 -13.09
N TYR A 69 -34.45 -8.78 -13.84
CA TYR A 69 -33.09 -8.74 -13.32
C TYR A 69 -32.63 -7.28 -13.32
N PHE A 70 -32.48 -6.72 -12.12
CA PHE A 70 -32.26 -5.30 -11.92
C PHE A 70 -30.86 -5.05 -11.36
N ARG A 71 -30.10 -4.16 -12.00
CA ARG A 71 -28.74 -3.80 -11.59
C ARG A 71 -28.60 -2.29 -11.54
N ILE A 72 -28.01 -1.79 -10.47
CA ILE A 72 -27.71 -0.37 -10.29
C ILE A 72 -26.22 -0.25 -9.98
N THR A 73 -25.53 0.69 -10.61
CA THR A 73 -24.15 1.06 -10.26
C THR A 73 -24.15 2.41 -9.55
N CYS A 74 -23.18 2.63 -8.66
CA CYS A 74 -23.05 3.86 -7.88
C CYS A 74 -21.64 3.93 -7.31
N ARG A 75 -21.14 5.15 -7.05
CA ARG A 75 -20.02 5.34 -6.12
C ARG A 75 -20.37 4.87 -4.71
N THR A 76 -19.38 4.34 -4.02
CA THR A 76 -19.54 3.68 -2.72
C THR A 76 -20.17 4.60 -1.65
N ALA A 77 -19.70 5.84 -1.53
CA ALA A 77 -20.23 6.76 -0.52
C ALA A 77 -21.63 7.30 -0.83
N ASP A 78 -22.07 7.19 -2.09
CA ASP A 78 -23.37 7.68 -2.55
C ASP A 78 -24.46 6.61 -2.52
N TRP A 79 -24.09 5.34 -2.32
CA TRP A 79 -25.04 4.25 -2.13
C TRP A 79 -25.96 4.54 -0.94
N LYS A 80 -27.26 4.28 -1.11
CA LYS A 80 -28.27 4.57 -0.09
C LYS A 80 -28.84 3.28 0.47
N ASP A 81 -28.61 3.02 1.75
CA ASP A 81 -29.13 1.84 2.46
C ASP A 81 -30.65 1.71 2.33
N SER A 82 -31.34 2.86 2.30
CA SER A 82 -32.79 2.88 2.16
C SER A 82 -33.26 2.34 0.80
N LEU A 83 -32.47 2.50 -0.28
CA LEU A 83 -32.75 1.92 -1.61
C LEU A 83 -32.46 0.42 -1.59
N GLU A 84 -31.36 0.01 -0.98
CA GLU A 84 -31.01 -1.40 -0.79
C GLU A 84 -32.11 -2.15 -0.03
N GLN A 85 -32.59 -1.58 1.08
CA GLN A 85 -33.69 -2.16 1.85
C GLN A 85 -34.95 -2.30 0.99
N LYS A 86 -35.26 -1.30 0.15
CA LYS A 86 -36.41 -1.40 -0.76
C LYS A 86 -36.27 -2.57 -1.73
N LEU A 87 -35.07 -2.77 -2.28
CA LEU A 87 -34.80 -3.90 -3.16
C LEU A 87 -34.98 -5.23 -2.41
N LYS A 88 -34.45 -5.32 -1.19
CA LYS A 88 -34.60 -6.51 -0.32
C LYS A 88 -36.06 -6.81 0.01
N ASP A 89 -36.86 -5.79 0.34
CA ASP A 89 -38.29 -5.96 0.61
C ASP A 89 -39.03 -6.49 -0.63
N LYS A 90 -38.63 -6.05 -1.82
CA LYS A 90 -39.31 -6.35 -3.09
C LYS A 90 -38.90 -7.69 -3.73
N TRP A 91 -37.61 -8.03 -3.70
CA TRP A 91 -37.08 -9.28 -4.27
C TRP A 91 -36.85 -10.37 -3.22
N GLY A 92 -36.83 -10.04 -1.93
CA GLY A 92 -36.38 -10.90 -0.84
C GLY A 92 -34.87 -10.83 -0.64
N GLU A 93 -34.42 -10.86 0.61
CA GLU A 93 -33.00 -10.68 0.97
C GLU A 93 -32.03 -11.61 0.22
N LYS A 94 -32.44 -12.86 -0.01
CA LYS A 94 -31.61 -13.87 -0.71
C LYS A 94 -31.40 -13.57 -2.20
N ASN A 95 -32.20 -12.68 -2.76
CA ASN A 95 -32.19 -12.35 -4.19
C ASN A 95 -31.56 -10.98 -4.47
N VAL A 96 -31.09 -10.28 -3.44
CA VAL A 96 -30.43 -8.97 -3.55
C VAL A 96 -29.04 -9.07 -3.00
N ALA A 97 -28.07 -8.64 -3.81
CA ALA A 97 -26.67 -8.60 -3.42
C ALA A 97 -26.07 -7.26 -3.84
N VAL A 98 -25.18 -6.76 -3.00
CA VAL A 98 -24.38 -5.56 -3.23
C VAL A 98 -22.93 -6.01 -3.39
N TYR A 99 -22.30 -5.54 -4.45
CA TYR A 99 -20.93 -5.91 -4.79
C TYR A 99 -20.07 -4.65 -4.91
N GLU A 100 -18.82 -4.76 -4.48
CA GLU A 100 -17.80 -3.74 -4.72
C GLU A 100 -16.87 -4.24 -5.83
N LEU A 101 -16.43 -3.34 -6.71
CA LEU A 101 -15.44 -3.68 -7.73
C LEU A 101 -14.08 -3.95 -7.08
N ALA A 102 -13.56 -5.14 -7.30
CA ALA A 102 -12.24 -5.51 -6.80
C ALA A 102 -11.13 -4.69 -7.50
N PRO A 103 -9.99 -4.47 -6.84
CA PRO A 103 -8.81 -3.89 -7.48
C PRO A 103 -8.33 -4.72 -8.68
N LEU A 104 -7.55 -4.09 -9.56
CA LEU A 104 -6.90 -4.77 -10.67
C LEU A 104 -5.96 -5.86 -10.15
N CYS A 105 -5.97 -7.02 -10.79
CA CYS A 105 -5.03 -8.09 -10.50
C CYS A 105 -3.77 -7.96 -11.37
N ARG A 106 -2.74 -8.77 -11.06
CA ARG A 106 -1.46 -8.73 -11.76
C ARG A 106 -1.62 -8.90 -13.28
N VAL A 107 -2.54 -9.76 -13.75
CA VAL A 107 -2.74 -9.98 -15.19
C VAL A 107 -3.37 -8.77 -15.88
N ASP A 108 -4.20 -7.98 -15.17
CA ASP A 108 -4.77 -6.74 -15.70
C ASP A 108 -3.68 -5.67 -15.87
N VAL A 109 -2.76 -5.58 -14.90
CA VAL A 109 -1.61 -4.66 -14.95
C VAL A 109 -0.66 -5.02 -16.11
N ILE A 110 -0.40 -6.32 -16.31
CA ILE A 110 0.39 -6.84 -17.44
C ILE A 110 -0.27 -6.47 -18.76
N GLU A 111 -1.58 -6.72 -18.89
CA GLU A 111 -2.34 -6.38 -20.09
C GLU A 111 -2.30 -4.87 -20.39
N ALA A 112 -2.48 -4.03 -19.37
CA ALA A 112 -2.40 -2.57 -19.50
C ALA A 112 -0.99 -2.11 -19.97
N ALA A 113 0.08 -2.67 -19.38
CA ALA A 113 1.45 -2.37 -19.78
C ALA A 113 1.73 -2.79 -21.24
N ASN A 114 1.29 -3.99 -21.63
CA ASN A 114 1.48 -4.51 -22.98
C ASN A 114 0.76 -3.65 -24.04
N ARG A 115 -0.44 -3.16 -23.75
CA ARG A 115 -1.15 -2.21 -24.64
C ARG A 115 -0.40 -0.89 -24.82
N GLY A 116 0.40 -0.49 -23.83
CA GLY A 116 1.29 0.66 -23.89
C GLY A 116 2.65 0.39 -24.55
N ASN A 117 2.89 -0.82 -25.08
CA ASN A 117 4.20 -1.29 -25.56
C ASN A 117 5.32 -1.19 -24.49
N ILE A 118 4.96 -1.35 -23.22
CA ILE A 118 5.89 -1.38 -22.09
C ILE A 118 6.20 -2.85 -21.77
N ASN A 119 7.48 -3.18 -21.54
CA ASN A 119 7.85 -4.50 -21.05
C ASN A 119 7.28 -4.72 -19.65
N SER A 120 6.36 -5.68 -19.50
CA SER A 120 5.64 -5.89 -18.25
C SER A 120 6.53 -6.35 -17.10
N ASP A 121 7.58 -7.13 -17.36
CA ASP A 121 8.44 -7.65 -16.31
C ASP A 121 9.31 -6.55 -15.70
N ASP A 122 9.94 -5.74 -16.55
CA ASP A 122 10.72 -4.56 -16.12
C ASP A 122 9.84 -3.54 -15.38
N PHE A 123 8.61 -3.31 -15.87
CA PHE A 123 7.67 -2.39 -15.24
C PHE A 123 7.23 -2.88 -13.85
N LEU A 124 6.82 -4.15 -13.74
CA LEU A 124 6.40 -4.73 -12.47
C LEU A 124 7.54 -4.77 -11.45
N GLN A 125 8.78 -5.04 -11.90
CA GLN A 125 9.94 -4.99 -11.03
C GLN A 125 10.16 -3.58 -10.49
N GLU A 126 10.03 -2.55 -11.32
CA GLU A 126 10.17 -1.17 -10.86
C GLU A 126 9.02 -0.74 -9.92
N VAL A 127 7.77 -1.16 -10.19
CA VAL A 127 6.63 -0.94 -9.28
C VAL A 127 6.89 -1.57 -7.92
N PHE A 128 7.47 -2.77 -7.90
CA PHE A 128 7.88 -3.45 -6.66
C PHE A 128 9.01 -2.68 -5.96
N ASN A 129 10.06 -2.29 -6.68
CA ASN A 129 11.21 -1.57 -6.13
C ASN A 129 10.82 -0.23 -5.50
N LYS A 130 9.81 0.45 -6.04
CA LYS A 130 9.26 1.71 -5.50
C LYS A 130 8.13 1.53 -4.50
N ASN A 131 7.79 0.30 -4.11
CA ASN A 131 6.65 -0.01 -3.23
C ASN A 131 5.33 0.65 -3.70
N ALA A 132 5.14 0.74 -5.02
CA ALA A 132 4.04 1.45 -5.68
C ALA A 132 2.88 0.51 -6.08
N ILE A 133 2.87 -0.74 -5.62
CA ILE A 133 1.80 -1.72 -5.90
C ILE A 133 0.40 -1.17 -5.59
N PRO A 134 0.15 -0.49 -4.45
CA PRO A 134 -1.18 0.05 -4.15
C PRO A 134 -1.70 1.02 -5.22
N LEU A 135 -0.81 1.79 -5.83
CA LEU A 135 -1.12 2.68 -6.95
C LEU A 135 -1.35 1.90 -8.25
N ALA A 136 -0.66 0.78 -8.47
CA ALA A 136 -0.79 -0.01 -9.69
C ALA A 136 -2.10 -0.82 -9.77
N ILE A 137 -2.77 -1.08 -8.64
CA ILE A 137 -4.02 -1.86 -8.60
C ILE A 137 -5.30 -1.01 -8.82
N LYS A 138 -5.15 0.31 -9.01
CA LYS A 138 -6.26 1.22 -9.30
C LYS A 138 -6.11 1.75 -10.74
N PRO A 139 -7.16 1.71 -11.58
CA PRO A 139 -7.04 2.09 -12.99
C PRO A 139 -6.47 3.51 -13.22
N ILE A 140 -6.91 4.49 -12.41
CA ILE A 140 -6.49 5.89 -12.54
C ILE A 140 -4.99 6.05 -12.28
N THR A 141 -4.52 5.53 -11.15
CA THR A 141 -3.10 5.65 -10.77
C THR A 141 -2.21 4.69 -11.55
N LEU A 142 -2.72 3.54 -12.04
CA LEU A 142 -2.01 2.72 -13.01
C LEU A 142 -1.73 3.50 -14.30
N LYS A 143 -2.71 4.26 -14.80
CA LYS A 143 -2.52 5.12 -15.98
C LYS A 143 -1.44 6.17 -15.73
N LEU A 144 -1.38 6.77 -14.54
CA LEU A 144 -0.28 7.67 -14.15
C LEU A 144 1.06 6.95 -14.18
N LEU A 145 1.19 5.79 -13.51
CA LEU A 145 2.43 5.02 -13.49
C LEU A 145 2.89 4.65 -14.91
N LEU A 146 1.98 4.19 -15.77
CA LEU A 146 2.31 3.88 -17.16
C LEU A 146 2.77 5.13 -17.94
N GLY A 147 2.23 6.31 -17.63
CA GLY A 147 2.60 7.58 -18.27
C GLY A 147 3.93 8.17 -17.78
N THR A 148 4.29 7.94 -16.51
CA THR A 148 5.54 8.43 -15.91
C THR A 148 6.70 7.45 -16.07
N TYR A 149 6.42 6.19 -16.38
CA TYR A 149 7.45 5.18 -16.62
C TYR A 149 8.18 5.42 -17.94
N GLN A 150 9.47 5.76 -17.85
CA GLN A 150 10.32 6.05 -19.01
C GLN A 150 11.71 5.43 -18.81
N ASN A 151 12.35 4.99 -19.89
CA ASN A 151 13.71 4.41 -19.85
C ASN A 151 13.89 3.33 -18.77
N LYS A 152 12.85 2.50 -18.59
CA LYS A 152 12.77 1.42 -17.59
C LYS A 152 12.76 1.84 -16.11
N ARG A 153 12.45 3.10 -15.78
CA ARG A 153 12.44 3.60 -14.39
C ARG A 153 11.32 4.61 -14.16
N PHE A 154 10.96 4.82 -12.90
CA PHE A 154 10.27 6.04 -12.50
C PHE A 154 11.30 7.13 -12.18
N SER A 155 11.09 8.34 -12.71
CA SER A 155 11.96 9.49 -12.40
C SER A 155 11.79 10.00 -10.97
N SER A 156 10.69 9.65 -10.31
CA SER A 156 10.24 10.20 -9.04
C SER A 156 10.65 9.29 -7.86
N SER A 157 10.81 9.88 -6.66
CA SER A 157 10.99 9.09 -5.43
C SER A 157 9.71 8.32 -5.07
N GLN A 158 9.79 7.37 -4.13
CA GLN A 158 8.58 6.69 -3.64
C GLN A 158 7.58 7.71 -3.06
N LYS A 159 8.09 8.69 -2.30
CA LYS A 159 7.30 9.80 -1.73
C LYS A 159 6.58 10.59 -2.82
N ASP A 160 7.29 10.97 -3.88
CA ASP A 160 6.72 11.77 -4.96
C ASP A 160 5.63 11.00 -5.72
N LEU A 161 5.84 9.70 -5.97
CA LEU A 161 4.82 8.84 -6.58
C LEU A 161 3.55 8.74 -5.73
N TYR A 162 3.68 8.66 -4.40
CA TYR A 162 2.52 8.66 -3.50
C TYR A 162 1.85 10.04 -3.40
N GLU A 163 2.60 11.14 -3.43
CA GLU A 163 2.03 12.49 -3.46
C GLU A 163 1.21 12.71 -4.75
N GLU A 164 1.81 12.39 -5.91
CA GLU A 164 1.14 12.48 -7.22
C GLU A 164 -0.05 11.53 -7.33
N GLY A 165 0.11 10.27 -6.89
CA GLY A 165 -0.93 9.25 -6.95
C GLY A 165 -2.12 9.60 -6.06
N CYS A 166 -1.89 9.99 -4.80
CA CYS A 166 -2.96 10.42 -3.91
C CYS A 166 -3.65 11.68 -4.41
N LEU A 167 -2.91 12.65 -4.97
CA LEU A 167 -3.49 13.85 -5.57
C LEU A 167 -4.39 13.50 -6.76
N GLN A 168 -3.95 12.58 -7.61
CA GLN A 168 -4.76 12.13 -8.75
C GLN A 168 -6.04 11.40 -8.32
N LEU A 169 -5.98 10.62 -7.24
CA LEU A 169 -7.17 10.00 -6.63
C LEU A 169 -8.14 11.04 -6.03
N CYS A 170 -7.70 12.29 -5.84
CA CYS A 170 -8.55 13.41 -5.41
C CYS A 170 -9.23 14.16 -6.57
N GLU A 171 -8.87 13.89 -7.82
CA GLU A 171 -9.46 14.54 -8.99
C GLU A 171 -10.83 13.94 -9.33
N GLU A 172 -11.75 14.79 -9.79
CA GLU A 172 -12.93 14.30 -10.52
C GLU A 172 -12.50 14.11 -11.98
N VAL A 173 -12.39 12.85 -12.41
CA VAL A 173 -11.89 12.50 -13.74
C VAL A 173 -13.01 12.19 -14.75
N ASN A 174 -14.26 12.13 -14.29
CA ASN A 174 -15.39 11.87 -15.17
C ASN A 174 -15.67 13.10 -16.06
N PRO A 175 -15.52 13.01 -17.39
CA PRO A 175 -15.72 14.15 -18.29
C PRO A 175 -17.12 14.76 -18.19
N ASP A 176 -18.15 13.93 -18.06
CA ASP A 176 -19.54 14.39 -18.02
C ASP A 176 -19.82 15.22 -16.74
N ARG A 177 -19.22 14.83 -15.61
CA ARG A 177 -19.29 15.61 -14.36
C ARG A 177 -18.49 16.90 -14.45
N CYS A 178 -17.33 16.87 -15.09
CA CYS A 178 -16.49 18.05 -15.31
C CYS A 178 -17.19 19.09 -16.19
N ASP A 179 -17.71 18.69 -17.34
CA ASP A 179 -18.41 19.57 -18.28
C ASP A 179 -19.68 20.16 -17.66
N SER A 180 -20.35 19.40 -16.81
CA SER A 180 -21.56 19.83 -16.09
C SER A 180 -21.28 20.64 -14.81
N GLY A 181 -20.02 20.82 -14.43
CA GLY A 181 -19.63 21.50 -13.19
C GLY A 181 -19.98 20.74 -11.91
N PHE A 182 -20.30 19.44 -11.99
CA PHE A 182 -20.56 18.59 -10.84
C PHE A 182 -19.28 17.97 -10.24
N THR A 183 -18.26 18.80 -10.14
CA THR A 183 -16.95 18.40 -9.63
C THR A 183 -16.85 18.51 -8.13
N GLY A 184 -17.74 19.24 -7.45
CA GLY A 184 -17.65 19.56 -6.02
C GLY A 184 -17.19 21.00 -5.79
N ASN A 185 -17.14 21.45 -4.54
CA ASN A 185 -16.71 22.80 -4.17
C ASN A 185 -15.21 22.91 -3.88
N LEU A 186 -14.54 21.78 -3.66
CA LEU A 186 -13.11 21.71 -3.35
C LEU A 186 -12.33 21.35 -4.60
N ASP A 187 -11.12 21.89 -4.76
CA ASP A 187 -10.18 21.33 -5.74
C ASP A 187 -9.47 20.08 -5.19
N ALA A 188 -8.71 19.39 -6.04
CA ALA A 188 -8.00 18.18 -5.65
C ALA A 188 -7.00 18.40 -4.50
N LYS A 189 -6.38 19.58 -4.40
CA LYS A 189 -5.41 19.88 -3.32
C LYS A 189 -6.12 20.05 -1.98
N HIS A 190 -7.26 20.74 -1.96
CA HIS A 190 -8.10 20.87 -0.76
C HIS A 190 -8.57 19.50 -0.28
N ARG A 191 -9.01 18.63 -1.21
CA ARG A 191 -9.39 17.26 -0.87
C ARG A 191 -8.23 16.44 -0.32
N LEU A 192 -7.03 16.57 -0.89
CA LEU A 192 -5.85 15.87 -0.40
C LEU A 192 -5.48 16.29 1.03
N VAL A 193 -5.57 17.59 1.35
CA VAL A 193 -5.34 18.10 2.71
C VAL A 193 -6.39 17.55 3.69
N ILE A 194 -7.66 17.56 3.32
CA ILE A 194 -8.73 16.99 4.16
C ILE A 194 -8.57 15.47 4.31
N ALA A 195 -8.19 14.75 3.25
CA ALA A 195 -7.90 13.32 3.33
C ALA A 195 -6.70 13.04 4.26
N SER A 196 -5.67 13.90 4.23
CA SER A 196 -4.53 13.85 5.16
C SER A 196 -4.97 14.02 6.62
N ARG A 197 -5.86 14.97 6.89
CA ARG A 197 -6.48 15.12 8.21
C ARG A 197 -7.23 13.86 8.64
N ILE A 198 -8.07 13.31 7.77
CA ILE A 198 -8.83 12.09 8.06
C ILE A 198 -7.87 10.94 8.40
N ALA A 199 -6.80 10.76 7.61
CA ALA A 199 -5.78 9.75 7.86
C ALA A 199 -5.12 9.91 9.23
N ALA A 200 -4.67 11.12 9.57
CA ALA A 200 -4.06 11.41 10.86
C ALA A 200 -5.00 11.12 12.03
N LEU A 201 -6.26 11.56 11.93
CA LEU A 201 -7.26 11.29 12.97
C LEU A 201 -7.53 9.80 13.13
N LEU A 202 -7.65 9.05 12.02
CA LEU A 202 -7.89 7.61 12.10
C LEU A 202 -6.69 6.88 12.73
N LEU A 203 -5.47 7.09 12.22
CA LEU A 203 -4.31 6.32 12.67
C LEU A 203 -3.86 6.71 14.07
N PHE A 204 -3.68 8.00 14.37
CA PHE A 204 -3.17 8.44 15.67
C PHE A 204 -4.20 8.34 16.81
N SER A 205 -5.49 8.14 16.50
CA SER A 205 -6.50 7.82 17.51
C SER A 205 -7.00 6.37 17.47
N ASN A 206 -6.31 5.50 16.72
CA ASN A 206 -6.60 4.07 16.58
C ASN A 206 -8.06 3.78 16.22
N ARG A 207 -8.57 4.50 15.22
CA ARG A 207 -9.92 4.33 14.67
C ARG A 207 -9.85 3.61 13.33
N SER A 208 -10.77 2.67 13.13
CA SER A 208 -10.80 1.77 11.99
C SER A 208 -11.63 2.29 10.81
N ALA A 209 -12.60 3.18 11.05
CA ALA A 209 -13.50 3.68 10.03
C ALA A 209 -14.18 4.99 10.45
N ILE A 210 -14.74 5.67 9.45
CA ILE A 210 -15.63 6.81 9.59
C ILE A 210 -17.07 6.29 9.56
N TRP A 211 -17.82 6.62 10.60
CA TRP A 211 -19.24 6.37 10.70
C TRP A 211 -20.03 7.44 9.94
N ILE A 212 -20.81 7.01 8.95
CA ILE A 212 -21.55 7.93 8.06
C ILE A 212 -23.06 7.98 8.33
N SER A 213 -23.58 7.14 9.24
CA SER A 213 -25.00 7.16 9.59
C SER A 213 -25.31 8.31 10.57
N PRO A 214 -26.47 8.99 10.41
CA PRO A 214 -26.93 9.97 11.39
C PRO A 214 -27.34 9.34 12.73
N GLU A 215 -27.56 8.02 12.76
CA GLU A 215 -27.92 7.28 13.97
C GLU A 215 -26.65 6.80 14.68
N TYR A 216 -26.39 7.33 15.88
CA TYR A 216 -25.18 7.05 16.66
C TYR A 216 -25.31 5.84 17.59
N GLY A 217 -26.54 5.38 17.87
CA GLY A 217 -26.79 4.34 18.88
C GLY A 217 -26.10 3.00 18.58
N ASN A 218 -25.75 2.75 17.31
CA ASN A 218 -25.09 1.54 16.84
C ASN A 218 -23.64 1.79 16.37
N MET A 219 -23.09 2.99 16.58
CA MET A 219 -21.72 3.29 16.15
C MET A 219 -20.70 2.52 17.00
N PRO A 220 -19.81 1.72 16.39
CA PRO A 220 -18.75 1.04 17.12
C PRO A 220 -17.79 2.03 17.78
N ASN A 221 -17.29 1.70 18.99
CA ASN A 221 -16.25 2.50 19.66
C ASN A 221 -14.94 2.58 18.84
N SER A 222 -14.72 1.68 17.89
CA SER A 222 -13.58 1.70 16.98
C SER A 222 -13.69 2.73 15.87
N ASP A 223 -14.81 3.44 15.76
CA ASP A 223 -15.10 4.33 14.63
C ASP A 223 -15.17 5.79 15.10
N ILE A 224 -15.04 6.71 14.16
CA ILE A 224 -15.15 8.17 14.39
C ILE A 224 -16.32 8.72 13.57
N ALA A 225 -17.10 9.64 14.14
CA ALA A 225 -18.18 10.28 13.41
C ALA A 225 -17.69 11.45 12.55
N ILE A 226 -18.39 11.75 11.45
CA ILE A 226 -18.08 12.90 10.59
C ILE A 226 -17.93 14.20 11.40
N ARG A 227 -18.84 14.48 12.32
CA ARG A 227 -18.81 15.71 13.14
C ARG A 227 -17.52 15.86 13.96
N ASP A 228 -16.93 14.75 14.40
CA ASP A 228 -15.72 14.75 15.23
C ASP A 228 -14.46 15.01 14.38
N ILE A 229 -14.56 14.88 13.05
CA ILE A 229 -13.53 15.23 12.07
C ILE A 229 -13.63 16.71 11.66
N CYS A 230 -14.82 17.30 11.74
CA CYS A 230 -15.16 18.66 11.28
C CYS A 230 -14.75 19.76 12.28
N ILE A 231 -13.52 19.69 12.81
CA ILE A 231 -13.04 20.62 13.85
C ILE A 231 -11.99 21.58 13.29
N GLY A 232 -12.19 22.88 13.48
CA GLY A 232 -11.19 23.89 13.12
C GLY A 232 -11.06 24.12 11.61
N LYS A 233 -9.84 24.40 11.16
CA LYS A 233 -9.52 24.79 9.79
C LYS A 233 -8.30 24.03 9.29
N GLU A 234 -8.13 24.01 7.98
CA GLU A 234 -6.92 23.57 7.30
C GLU A 234 -6.33 24.72 6.49
N SER A 235 -5.09 24.57 6.02
CA SER A 235 -4.47 25.60 5.17
C SER A 235 -3.74 25.03 3.95
N ILE A 236 -3.77 25.80 2.86
CA ILE A 236 -2.95 25.56 1.65
C ILE A 236 -2.28 26.87 1.30
N ASN A 237 -0.96 26.87 1.10
CA ASN A 237 -0.18 28.08 0.79
C ASN A 237 -0.49 29.25 1.76
N GLN A 238 -0.59 28.94 3.06
CA GLN A 238 -0.93 29.87 4.14
C GLN A 238 -2.35 30.48 4.09
N GLN A 239 -3.23 29.98 3.20
CA GLN A 239 -4.64 30.37 3.16
C GLN A 239 -5.47 29.34 3.92
N GLU A 240 -6.15 29.78 4.96
CA GLU A 240 -7.02 28.93 5.77
C GLU A 240 -8.40 28.73 5.13
N PHE A 241 -8.95 27.53 5.27
CA PHE A 241 -10.33 27.21 4.92
C PHE A 241 -11.00 26.35 6.00
N PRO A 242 -12.31 26.53 6.24
CA PRO A 242 -13.03 25.70 7.20
C PRO A 242 -13.18 24.27 6.70
N VAL A 243 -13.14 23.30 7.61
CA VAL A 243 -13.46 21.90 7.32
C VAL A 243 -14.79 21.56 7.96
N ASP A 244 -15.86 21.60 7.16
CA ASP A 244 -17.22 21.30 7.59
C ASP A 244 -17.69 19.91 7.11
N GLU A 245 -18.92 19.51 7.46
CA GLU A 245 -19.46 18.21 7.05
C GLU A 245 -19.55 18.05 5.53
N ASN A 246 -19.76 19.13 4.78
CA ASN A 246 -19.86 19.07 3.33
C ASN A 246 -18.49 18.76 2.73
N CYS A 247 -17.42 19.37 3.26
CA CYS A 247 -16.05 19.03 2.89
C CYS A 247 -15.75 17.54 3.09
N ILE A 248 -16.12 16.98 4.26
CA ILE A 248 -15.88 15.56 4.54
C ILE A 248 -16.71 14.67 3.60
N LYS A 249 -18.00 14.94 3.44
CA LYS A 249 -18.87 14.16 2.55
C LYS A 249 -18.39 14.21 1.09
N GLU A 250 -17.94 15.37 0.62
CA GLU A 250 -17.36 15.53 -0.71
C GLU A 250 -16.10 14.68 -0.86
N VAL A 251 -15.17 14.73 0.09
CA VAL A 251 -13.95 13.93 0.04
C VAL A 251 -14.25 12.43 0.01
N LEU A 252 -15.21 11.95 0.80
CA LEU A 252 -15.58 10.53 0.80
C LEU A 252 -16.30 10.09 -0.48
N SER A 253 -16.99 10.99 -1.18
CA SER A 253 -17.76 10.69 -2.40
C SER A 253 -16.97 10.88 -3.69
N VAL A 254 -16.19 11.97 -3.79
CA VAL A 254 -15.50 12.32 -5.02
C VAL A 254 -14.20 11.56 -5.18
N THR A 255 -13.47 11.33 -4.08
CA THR A 255 -12.13 10.74 -4.16
C THR A 255 -12.15 9.22 -4.19
N GLU A 256 -11.18 8.62 -4.89
CA GLU A 256 -10.98 7.17 -4.91
C GLU A 256 -10.09 6.67 -3.74
N LEU A 257 -9.79 7.55 -2.78
CA LEU A 257 -9.01 7.23 -1.59
C LEU A 257 -9.78 6.40 -0.57
N PHE A 258 -11.11 6.29 -0.69
CA PHE A 258 -11.98 5.65 0.29
C PHE A 258 -12.82 4.52 -0.31
N SER A 259 -13.16 3.53 0.51
CA SER A 259 -14.05 2.41 0.15
C SER A 259 -14.91 1.96 1.33
N SER A 260 -15.82 1.02 1.10
CA SER A 260 -16.72 0.52 2.13
C SER A 260 -15.95 -0.32 3.16
N ARG A 261 -16.35 -0.19 4.43
CA ARG A 261 -15.92 -1.05 5.55
C ARG A 261 -17.10 -1.76 6.21
N GLY A 262 -18.17 -1.95 5.42
CA GLY A 262 -19.45 -2.50 5.86
C GLY A 262 -20.54 -1.43 5.99
N PRO A 263 -21.73 -1.82 6.48
CA PRO A 263 -22.87 -0.93 6.61
C PRO A 263 -22.52 0.33 7.39
N HIS A 264 -22.79 1.51 6.81
CA HIS A 264 -22.54 2.82 7.39
C HIS A 264 -21.08 3.14 7.77
N ARG A 265 -20.10 2.40 7.21
CA ARG A 265 -18.69 2.56 7.53
C ARG A 265 -17.87 2.80 6.26
N ILE A 266 -17.06 3.85 6.27
CA ILE A 266 -16.11 4.17 5.20
C ILE A 266 -14.70 4.22 5.78
N GLY A 267 -13.72 3.71 5.05
CA GLY A 267 -12.31 3.82 5.40
C GLY A 267 -11.45 4.01 4.17
N PHE A 268 -10.14 4.17 4.35
CA PHE A 268 -9.23 4.27 3.20
C PHE A 268 -9.28 3.01 2.35
N ALA A 269 -9.31 3.16 1.02
CA ALA A 269 -9.35 2.06 0.07
C ALA A 269 -8.11 1.14 0.18
N HIS A 270 -6.98 1.70 0.61
CA HIS A 270 -5.76 0.97 0.91
C HIS A 270 -5.06 1.55 2.15
N GLN A 271 -4.50 0.68 3.00
CA GLN A 271 -3.86 1.08 4.26
C GLN A 271 -2.66 2.01 4.04
N THR A 272 -1.84 1.74 3.02
CA THR A 272 -0.66 2.58 2.72
C THR A 272 -1.01 4.01 2.33
N TYR A 273 -2.22 4.28 1.82
CA TYR A 273 -2.68 5.65 1.60
C TYR A 273 -2.90 6.37 2.93
N ALA A 274 -3.52 5.71 3.90
CA ALA A 274 -3.71 6.27 5.23
C ALA A 274 -2.36 6.57 5.89
N GLU A 275 -1.41 5.63 5.83
CA GLU A 275 -0.09 5.77 6.46
C GLU A 275 0.72 6.92 5.85
N PHE A 276 0.76 6.99 4.51
CA PHE A 276 1.40 8.10 3.80
C PHE A 276 0.73 9.44 4.13
N LEU A 277 -0.61 9.51 4.06
CA LEU A 277 -1.37 10.74 4.26
C LEU A 277 -1.35 11.23 5.71
N ALA A 278 -1.25 10.32 6.70
CA ALA A 278 -1.06 10.67 8.10
C ALA A 278 0.34 11.25 8.36
N ALA A 279 1.39 10.65 7.77
CA ALA A 279 2.73 11.21 7.83
C ALA A 279 2.79 12.60 7.15
N ARG A 280 2.21 12.70 5.95
CA ARG A 280 2.05 13.96 5.21
C ARG A 280 1.35 15.03 6.03
N TYR A 281 0.31 14.68 6.79
CA TYR A 281 -0.40 15.62 7.65
C TYR A 281 0.52 16.27 8.69
N LEU A 282 1.33 15.48 9.40
CA LEU A 282 2.25 16.01 10.42
C LEU A 282 3.35 16.88 9.80
N VAL A 283 3.87 16.50 8.63
CA VAL A 283 4.86 17.27 7.86
C VAL A 283 4.28 18.60 7.40
N HIS A 284 3.06 18.60 6.84
CA HIS A 284 2.38 19.80 6.36
C HIS A 284 2.09 20.80 7.50
N HIS A 285 1.85 20.29 8.71
CA HIS A 285 1.63 21.10 9.91
C HIS A 285 2.94 21.52 10.62
N GLU A 286 4.10 21.18 10.08
CA GLU A 286 5.41 21.45 10.68
C GLU A 286 5.46 21.00 12.16
N THR A 287 4.88 19.83 12.43
CA THR A 287 4.69 19.35 13.80
C THR A 287 6.05 19.16 14.47
N PRO A 288 6.29 19.74 15.67
CA PRO A 288 7.59 19.62 16.33
C PRO A 288 7.96 18.16 16.62
N LEU A 289 9.25 17.82 16.49
CA LEU A 289 9.78 16.47 16.68
C LEU A 289 9.27 15.79 17.96
N GLU A 290 9.27 16.50 19.09
CA GLU A 290 8.79 15.96 20.37
C GLU A 290 7.32 15.50 20.30
N GLN A 291 6.48 16.25 19.59
CA GLN A 291 5.07 15.90 19.41
C GLN A 291 4.90 14.74 18.44
N VAL A 292 5.68 14.71 17.35
CA VAL A 292 5.70 13.57 16.41
C VAL A 292 6.06 12.29 17.17
N MET A 293 7.14 12.31 17.95
CA MET A 293 7.58 11.14 18.73
C MET A 293 6.54 10.71 19.76
N LYS A 294 5.84 11.65 20.41
CA LYS A 294 4.73 11.33 21.33
C LYS A 294 3.54 10.63 20.67
N LEU A 295 3.36 10.79 19.36
CA LEU A 295 2.28 10.13 18.60
C LEU A 295 2.68 8.72 18.13
N ILE A 296 3.95 8.51 17.79
CA ILE A 296 4.41 7.25 17.16
C ILE A 296 5.13 6.31 18.11
N ALA A 297 5.67 6.79 19.23
CA ALA A 297 6.35 6.00 20.24
C ALA A 297 5.45 5.72 21.45
N SER A 298 5.61 4.54 22.04
CA SER A 298 4.89 4.15 23.25
C SER A 298 5.50 4.82 24.47
N SER A 299 4.70 5.59 25.21
CA SER A 299 5.10 6.15 26.51
C SER A 299 5.12 5.10 27.64
N GLU A 300 4.53 3.93 27.41
CA GLU A 300 4.51 2.81 28.35
C GLU A 300 5.75 1.91 28.21
N ASP A 301 6.47 2.02 27.09
CA ASP A 301 7.70 1.28 26.84
C ASP A 301 8.91 2.02 27.42
N SER A 302 9.71 1.35 28.25
CA SER A 302 10.87 1.96 28.91
C SER A 302 12.00 2.38 27.96
N GLU A 303 12.03 1.79 26.77
CA GLU A 303 12.97 2.16 25.70
C GLU A 303 12.35 3.12 24.69
N PHE A 304 11.10 3.56 24.90
CA PHE A 304 10.34 4.45 24.01
C PHE A 304 10.26 3.91 22.57
N ARG A 305 10.07 2.58 22.45
CA ARG A 305 9.88 1.93 21.14
C ARG A 305 8.64 2.41 20.42
N LEU A 306 8.68 2.28 19.10
CA LEU A 306 7.54 2.61 18.24
C LEU A 306 6.32 1.73 18.56
N ILE A 307 5.14 2.32 18.37
CA ILE A 307 3.86 1.61 18.43
C ILE A 307 3.76 0.73 17.18
N PRO A 308 3.59 -0.61 17.30
CA PRO A 308 3.60 -1.52 16.15
C PRO A 308 2.63 -1.17 15.02
N GLN A 309 1.44 -0.67 15.37
CA GLN A 309 0.42 -0.26 14.41
C GLN A 309 0.80 0.98 13.59
N LEU A 310 1.83 1.71 14.01
CA LEU A 310 2.30 2.95 13.37
C LEU A 310 3.66 2.79 12.68
N HIS A 311 4.22 1.58 12.60
CA HIS A 311 5.53 1.34 11.98
C HIS A 311 5.63 1.91 10.55
N GLU A 312 4.69 1.61 9.67
CA GLU A 312 4.70 2.13 8.29
C GLU A 312 4.55 3.66 8.26
N THR A 313 3.72 4.24 9.14
CA THR A 313 3.59 5.70 9.26
C THR A 313 4.90 6.33 9.75
N ALA A 314 5.58 5.69 10.70
CA ALA A 314 6.87 6.12 11.20
C ALA A 314 7.97 5.98 10.13
N ALA A 315 7.93 4.95 9.30
CA ALA A 315 8.82 4.79 8.15
C ALA A 315 8.63 5.92 7.13
N TRP A 316 7.38 6.29 6.82
CA TRP A 316 7.10 7.47 6.00
C TRP A 316 7.63 8.76 6.61
N LEU A 317 7.39 8.99 7.91
CA LEU A 317 7.92 10.16 8.62
C LEU A 317 9.45 10.21 8.59
N ALA A 318 10.13 9.09 8.83
CA ALA A 318 11.58 8.98 8.75
C ALA A 318 12.11 9.29 7.34
N GLY A 319 11.39 8.87 6.29
CA GLY A 319 11.71 9.22 4.91
C GLY A 319 11.44 10.69 4.54
N MET A 320 10.60 11.39 5.31
CA MET A 320 10.24 12.80 5.05
C MET A 320 11.01 13.80 5.93
N LEU A 321 11.42 13.39 7.14
CA LEU A 321 12.01 14.25 8.19
C LEU A 321 13.30 13.61 8.73
N PRO A 322 14.49 14.15 8.41
CA PRO A 322 15.78 13.63 8.87
C PRO A 322 15.92 13.54 10.39
N GLU A 323 15.28 14.45 11.13
CA GLU A 323 15.25 14.42 12.58
C GLU A 323 14.45 13.24 13.15
N VAL A 324 13.34 12.85 12.52
CA VAL A 324 12.57 11.66 12.91
C VAL A 324 13.36 10.40 12.59
N PHE A 325 14.00 10.35 11.41
CA PHE A 325 14.91 9.25 11.06
C PHE A 325 15.94 9.00 12.17
N ARG A 326 16.64 10.04 12.61
CA ARG A 326 17.71 9.93 13.61
C ARG A 326 17.21 9.50 14.99
N GLU A 327 15.99 9.86 15.37
CA GLU A 327 15.41 9.40 16.62
C GLU A 327 14.97 7.92 16.52
N VAL A 328 14.28 7.53 15.44
CA VAL A 328 13.77 6.17 15.27
C VAL A 328 14.89 5.13 15.19
N ILE A 329 15.99 5.40 14.48
CA ILE A 329 17.09 4.41 14.37
C ILE A 329 17.77 4.06 15.70
N LYS A 330 17.52 4.81 16.78
CA LYS A 330 18.10 4.51 18.09
C LYS A 330 17.49 3.25 18.71
N THR A 331 16.22 2.98 18.41
CA THR A 331 15.40 1.94 19.04
C THR A 331 14.86 0.94 18.02
N ASP A 332 14.37 1.41 16.87
CA ASP A 332 13.62 0.63 15.88
C ASP A 332 14.19 0.85 14.44
N PRO A 333 15.49 0.58 14.19
CA PRO A 333 16.10 0.81 12.87
C PRO A 333 15.58 -0.13 11.78
N ASP A 334 14.97 -1.26 12.14
CA ASP A 334 14.31 -2.18 11.23
C ASP A 334 13.06 -1.57 10.56
N VAL A 335 12.32 -0.72 11.28
CA VAL A 335 11.20 0.04 10.72
C VAL A 335 11.67 0.99 9.62
N VAL A 336 12.84 1.63 9.81
CA VAL A 336 13.38 2.59 8.84
C VAL A 336 13.77 1.93 7.52
N LEU A 337 14.06 0.62 7.50
CA LEU A 337 14.33 -0.11 6.26
C LEU A 337 13.15 -0.16 5.30
N GLN A 338 11.92 0.09 5.78
CA GLN A 338 10.71 0.16 4.96
C GLN A 338 10.54 1.53 4.27
N SER A 339 11.34 2.54 4.66
CA SER A 339 11.36 3.86 4.05
C SER A 339 12.18 3.90 2.75
N ASP A 340 12.13 5.04 2.03
CA ASP A 340 12.97 5.28 0.83
C ASP A 340 14.44 5.57 1.21
N VAL A 341 15.09 4.61 1.88
CA VAL A 341 16.49 4.68 2.36
C VAL A 341 17.48 4.96 1.22
N ALA A 342 17.11 4.66 -0.03
CA ALA A 342 17.93 4.96 -1.20
C ALA A 342 18.29 6.46 -1.28
N THR A 343 17.37 7.32 -0.85
CA THR A 343 17.52 8.79 -0.86
C THR A 343 18.27 9.36 0.35
N ALA A 344 18.53 8.55 1.38
CA ALA A 344 19.25 8.97 2.58
C ALA A 344 20.72 9.26 2.28
N SER A 345 21.34 10.14 3.10
CA SER A 345 22.76 10.46 2.98
C SER A 345 23.64 9.26 3.36
N ASP A 346 24.87 9.21 2.85
CA ASP A 346 25.84 8.17 3.24
C ASP A 346 26.09 8.14 4.76
N ALA A 347 25.98 9.29 5.44
CA ALA A 347 26.12 9.39 6.90
C ALA A 347 24.93 8.79 7.65
N ASP A 348 23.71 9.01 7.15
CA ASP A 348 22.49 8.44 7.72
C ASP A 348 22.45 6.93 7.47
N LYS A 349 22.86 6.46 6.27
CA LYS A 349 23.02 5.03 5.95
C LYS A 349 24.04 4.35 6.88
N ALA A 350 25.19 4.98 7.10
CA ALA A 350 26.19 4.48 8.04
C ALA A 350 25.64 4.38 9.48
N SER A 351 24.91 5.40 9.92
CA SER A 351 24.29 5.42 11.27
C SER A 351 23.23 4.32 11.41
N LEU A 352 22.42 4.10 10.36
CA LEU A 352 21.44 3.03 10.33
C LEU A 352 22.09 1.64 10.42
N VAL A 353 23.15 1.39 9.65
CA VAL A 353 23.92 0.13 9.71
C VAL A 353 24.52 -0.07 11.09
N GLU A 354 25.09 0.96 11.69
CA GLU A 354 25.64 0.90 13.04
C GLU A 354 24.57 0.51 14.08
N SER A 355 23.40 1.16 14.03
CA SER A 355 22.27 0.83 14.89
C SER A 355 21.75 -0.60 14.69
N LEU A 356 21.59 -1.05 13.45
CA LEU A 356 21.15 -2.42 13.14
C LEU A 356 22.11 -3.45 13.73
N LEU A 357 23.40 -3.31 13.48
CA LEU A 357 24.41 -4.26 13.95
C LEU A 357 24.51 -4.25 15.48
N ARG A 358 24.49 -3.06 16.09
CA ARG A 358 24.54 -2.90 17.54
C ARG A 358 23.33 -3.56 18.22
N LEU A 359 22.10 -3.24 17.79
CA LEU A 359 20.88 -3.73 18.43
C LEU A 359 20.65 -5.22 18.22
N HIS A 360 21.05 -5.80 17.09
CA HIS A 360 21.10 -7.26 16.93
C HIS A 360 22.14 -7.89 17.85
N ASN A 361 23.28 -7.21 18.09
CA ASN A 361 24.32 -7.71 18.98
C ASN A 361 23.93 -7.64 20.46
N GLU A 362 23.12 -6.66 20.83
CA GLU A 362 22.48 -6.55 22.14
C GLU A 362 21.24 -7.47 22.29
N GLU A 363 20.90 -8.26 21.26
CA GLU A 363 19.73 -9.14 21.21
C GLU A 363 18.38 -8.41 21.41
N LYS A 364 18.35 -7.10 21.11
CA LYS A 364 17.15 -6.26 21.17
C LYS A 364 16.28 -6.35 19.92
N LEU A 365 16.87 -6.79 18.81
CA LEU A 365 16.16 -7.04 17.55
C LEU A 365 16.16 -8.54 17.24
N THR A 366 15.06 -9.00 16.66
CA THR A 366 14.93 -10.38 16.19
C THR A 366 15.49 -10.49 14.78
N TYR A 367 16.34 -11.49 14.57
CA TYR A 367 16.82 -11.81 13.23
C TYR A 367 15.69 -12.34 12.34
N GLN A 368 15.50 -11.72 11.17
CA GLN A 368 14.59 -12.17 10.13
C GLN A 368 15.30 -12.12 8.78
N TYR A 369 15.17 -13.17 7.98
CA TYR A 369 15.84 -13.27 6.68
C TYR A 369 15.09 -12.46 5.62
N HIS A 370 15.37 -11.15 5.58
CA HIS A 370 14.76 -10.17 4.68
C HIS A 370 15.81 -9.36 3.90
N THR A 371 16.70 -10.05 3.19
CA THR A 371 17.86 -9.46 2.51
C THR A 371 17.51 -8.32 1.56
N TRP A 372 16.34 -8.34 0.92
CA TRP A 372 15.89 -7.28 0.00
C TRP A 372 15.75 -5.91 0.68
N LEU A 373 15.52 -5.86 1.99
CA LEU A 373 15.43 -4.60 2.75
C LEU A 373 16.77 -3.87 2.86
N TYR A 374 17.89 -4.59 2.76
CA TYR A 374 19.23 -4.04 2.94
C TYR A 374 19.84 -3.45 1.65
N GLN A 375 19.20 -3.64 0.49
CA GLN A 375 19.76 -3.28 -0.83
C GLN A 375 20.14 -1.79 -0.96
N ASN A 376 19.51 -0.92 -0.17
CA ASN A 376 19.70 0.53 -0.21
C ASN A 376 20.71 1.06 0.82
N LEU A 377 21.37 0.18 1.59
CA LEU A 377 22.34 0.55 2.63
C LEU A 377 23.77 0.79 2.09
N ASN A 378 23.99 0.64 0.79
CA ASN A 378 25.34 0.77 0.21
C ASN A 378 25.88 2.20 0.38
N HIS A 379 27.09 2.31 0.94
CA HIS A 379 27.81 3.57 1.17
C HIS A 379 29.32 3.29 1.36
N PRO A 380 30.22 4.29 1.22
CA PRO A 380 31.67 4.05 1.15
C PRO A 380 32.32 3.38 2.38
N LYS A 381 31.75 3.55 3.57
CA LYS A 381 32.28 3.00 4.83
C LYS A 381 31.71 1.63 5.17
N LEU A 382 30.79 1.10 4.36
CA LEU A 382 30.08 -0.13 4.66
C LEU A 382 31.02 -1.32 4.94
N PRO A 383 32.08 -1.59 4.15
CA PRO A 383 33.00 -2.70 4.45
C PRO A 383 33.61 -2.62 5.86
N ASP A 384 34.02 -1.42 6.28
CA ASP A 384 34.67 -1.19 7.57
C ASP A 384 33.70 -1.40 8.75
N GLN A 385 32.40 -1.17 8.54
CA GLN A 385 31.37 -1.46 9.54
C GLN A 385 31.03 -2.95 9.63
N LEU A 386 31.07 -3.67 8.51
CA LEU A 386 30.66 -5.08 8.45
C LEU A 386 31.74 -6.03 8.96
N LEU A 387 33.01 -5.77 8.64
CA LEU A 387 34.13 -6.67 8.97
C LEU A 387 34.27 -7.00 10.47
N PRO A 388 34.12 -6.03 11.41
CA PRO A 388 34.15 -6.31 12.85
C PRO A 388 33.07 -7.28 13.32
N TYR A 389 31.94 -7.36 12.62
CA TYR A 389 30.86 -8.29 12.95
C TYR A 389 31.03 -9.64 12.23
N ILE A 390 31.40 -9.63 10.95
CA ILE A 390 31.61 -10.87 10.18
C ILE A 390 32.70 -11.75 10.83
N CYS A 391 33.83 -11.15 11.19
CA CYS A 391 35.04 -11.86 11.59
C CYS A 391 35.12 -12.21 13.08
N ASP A 392 34.47 -11.44 13.95
CA ASP A 392 34.57 -11.61 15.41
C ASP A 392 33.54 -12.62 15.92
N SER A 393 34.00 -13.81 16.31
CA SER A 393 33.14 -14.88 16.83
C SER A 393 32.56 -14.60 18.21
N THR A 394 32.98 -13.52 18.89
CA THR A 394 32.40 -13.09 20.18
C THR A 394 31.10 -12.29 20.00
N LYS A 395 30.79 -11.84 18.78
CA LYS A 395 29.52 -11.16 18.47
C LYS A 395 28.37 -12.16 18.43
N SER A 396 27.16 -11.67 18.72
CA SER A 396 25.95 -12.50 18.66
C SER A 396 25.75 -13.10 17.28
N ILE A 397 25.21 -14.32 17.21
CA ILE A 397 24.92 -15.00 15.93
C ILE A 397 24.05 -14.12 15.01
N ASN A 398 23.06 -13.42 15.57
CA ASN A 398 22.15 -12.56 14.84
C ASN A 398 22.88 -11.38 14.19
N ALA A 399 23.73 -10.66 14.93
CA ALA A 399 24.48 -9.53 14.38
C ALA A 399 25.44 -9.95 13.27
N ARG A 400 26.06 -11.13 13.40
CA ARG A 400 26.93 -11.69 12.37
C ARG A 400 26.16 -12.03 11.11
N ASN A 401 25.00 -12.67 11.24
CA ASN A 401 24.12 -12.97 10.11
C ASN A 401 23.63 -11.70 9.42
N VAL A 402 23.18 -10.69 10.17
CA VAL A 402 22.78 -9.39 9.59
C VAL A 402 23.94 -8.72 8.84
N ALA A 403 25.17 -8.76 9.37
CA ALA A 403 26.33 -8.20 8.67
C ALA A 403 26.60 -8.91 7.34
N ILE A 404 26.42 -10.24 7.29
CA ILE A 404 26.55 -11.04 6.06
C ILE A 404 25.42 -10.71 5.07
N ASP A 405 24.18 -10.61 5.56
CA ASP A 405 23.01 -10.29 4.74
C ASP A 405 23.11 -8.89 4.12
N ILE A 406 23.61 -7.90 4.88
CA ILE A 406 23.89 -6.56 4.36
C ILE A 406 25.01 -6.61 3.31
N ALA A 407 26.08 -7.37 3.55
CA ALA A 407 27.17 -7.53 2.58
C ALA A 407 26.66 -8.12 1.25
N GLU A 408 25.79 -9.12 1.33
CA GLU A 408 25.18 -9.76 0.18
C GLU A 408 24.26 -8.80 -0.59
N ALA A 409 23.29 -8.20 0.11
CA ALA A 409 22.29 -7.34 -0.50
C ALA A 409 22.88 -6.06 -1.12
N CYS A 410 23.93 -5.50 -0.51
CA CYS A 410 24.66 -4.35 -1.04
C CYS A 410 25.77 -4.73 -2.03
N ASN A 411 25.97 -6.02 -2.32
CA ASN A 411 27.01 -6.55 -3.22
C ASN A 411 28.43 -6.06 -2.85
N VAL A 412 28.79 -6.14 -1.55
CA VAL A 412 30.04 -5.64 -0.99
C VAL A 412 31.19 -6.62 -1.26
N LYS A 413 31.69 -6.65 -2.50
CA LYS A 413 32.70 -7.63 -2.94
C LYS A 413 34.01 -7.60 -2.16
N THR A 414 34.36 -6.46 -1.55
CA THR A 414 35.59 -6.33 -0.76
C THR A 414 35.65 -7.26 0.45
N VAL A 415 34.50 -7.75 0.96
CA VAL A 415 34.47 -8.67 2.11
C VAL A 415 34.47 -10.16 1.72
N GLN A 416 34.44 -10.50 0.43
CA GLN A 416 34.23 -11.88 -0.06
C GLN A 416 35.24 -12.91 0.50
N GLU A 417 36.51 -12.53 0.64
CA GLU A 417 37.57 -13.42 1.14
C GLU A 417 37.37 -13.75 2.64
N TYR A 418 36.83 -12.80 3.41
CA TYR A 418 36.49 -12.98 4.82
C TYR A 418 35.26 -13.87 4.98
N LEU A 419 34.24 -13.70 4.14
CA LEU A 419 33.07 -14.58 4.11
C LEU A 419 33.46 -16.03 3.82
N ALA A 420 34.35 -16.25 2.84
CA ALA A 420 34.87 -17.58 2.55
C ALA A 420 35.68 -18.17 3.73
N ASN A 421 36.44 -17.36 4.46
CA ASN A 421 37.11 -17.81 5.69
C ASN A 421 36.11 -18.27 6.75
N VAL A 422 35.04 -17.50 6.99
CA VAL A 422 33.99 -17.84 7.96
C VAL A 422 33.26 -19.13 7.56
N ALA A 423 32.89 -19.27 6.28
CA ALA A 423 32.20 -20.47 5.78
C ALA A 423 33.03 -21.76 5.98
N LEU A 424 34.34 -21.67 5.74
CA LEU A 424 35.27 -22.80 5.80
C LEU A 424 35.72 -23.16 7.22
N ASP A 425 35.58 -22.27 8.19
CA ASP A 425 36.04 -22.50 9.56
C ASP A 425 35.03 -23.36 10.37
N PRO A 426 35.37 -24.61 10.74
CA PRO A 426 34.47 -25.50 11.47
C PRO A 426 34.21 -25.07 12.92
N GLN A 427 34.97 -24.12 13.47
CA GLN A 427 34.74 -23.59 14.82
C GLN A 427 33.63 -22.53 14.86
N GLN A 428 33.21 -22.02 13.70
CA GLN A 428 32.13 -21.03 13.62
C GLN A 428 30.76 -21.69 13.79
N HIS A 429 29.80 -20.92 14.29
CA HIS A 429 28.41 -21.38 14.42
C HIS A 429 27.82 -21.75 13.05
N SER A 430 27.07 -22.86 12.98
CA SER A 430 26.56 -23.43 11.73
C SER A 430 25.78 -22.43 10.89
N SER A 431 24.84 -21.69 11.50
CA SER A 431 24.03 -20.69 10.79
C SER A 431 24.88 -19.59 10.12
N VAL A 432 25.91 -19.10 10.80
CA VAL A 432 26.82 -18.06 10.28
C VAL A 432 27.65 -18.61 9.12
N ARG A 433 28.11 -19.87 9.23
CA ARG A 433 28.84 -20.54 8.14
C ARG A 433 27.98 -20.70 6.90
N ILE A 434 26.74 -21.17 7.08
CA ILE A 434 25.78 -21.35 5.99
C ILE A 434 25.50 -20.01 5.32
N ASN A 435 25.21 -18.98 6.11
CA ASN A 435 24.93 -17.66 5.57
C ASN A 435 26.13 -17.08 4.80
N ALA A 436 27.35 -17.18 5.35
CA ALA A 436 28.56 -16.75 4.66
C ALA A 436 28.81 -17.52 3.35
N ALA A 437 28.54 -18.83 3.33
CA ALA A 437 28.64 -19.64 2.10
C ALA A 437 27.60 -19.22 1.06
N VAL A 438 26.36 -18.92 1.48
CA VAL A 438 25.31 -18.38 0.62
C VAL A 438 25.74 -17.06 -0.01
N ALA A 439 26.21 -16.12 0.81
CA ALA A 439 26.68 -14.82 0.35
C ALA A 439 27.81 -14.95 -0.68
N VAL A 440 28.81 -15.82 -0.45
CA VAL A 440 29.90 -16.08 -1.42
C VAL A 440 29.37 -16.64 -2.74
N CYS A 441 28.35 -17.51 -2.73
CA CYS A 441 27.72 -17.97 -3.97
C CYS A 441 27.13 -16.82 -4.79
N ASN A 442 26.54 -15.83 -4.11
CA ASN A 442 25.78 -14.78 -4.75
C ASN A 442 26.66 -13.60 -5.19
N LEU A 443 27.62 -13.18 -4.38
CA LEU A 443 28.47 -12.01 -4.64
C LEU A 443 29.92 -12.32 -5.04
N GLY A 444 30.41 -13.53 -4.74
CA GLY A 444 31.82 -13.90 -4.90
C GLY A 444 32.26 -14.01 -6.35
N ASP A 445 33.52 -13.64 -6.62
CA ASP A 445 34.19 -13.95 -7.87
C ASP A 445 34.53 -15.45 -8.00
N ASP A 446 34.89 -15.89 -9.21
CA ASP A 446 35.15 -17.31 -9.51
C ASP A 446 36.26 -17.89 -8.62
N LYS A 447 37.28 -17.07 -8.29
CA LYS A 447 38.37 -17.48 -7.42
C LYS A 447 37.89 -17.74 -5.99
N THR A 448 37.08 -16.85 -5.44
CA THR A 448 36.52 -16.96 -4.09
C THR A 448 35.53 -18.11 -4.02
N LYS A 449 34.67 -18.26 -5.03
CA LYS A 449 33.75 -19.40 -5.16
C LYS A 449 34.48 -20.74 -5.19
N ALA A 450 35.59 -20.84 -5.94
CA ALA A 450 36.41 -22.04 -5.99
C ALA A 450 36.95 -22.46 -4.60
N ARG A 451 37.16 -21.50 -3.68
CA ARG A 451 37.58 -21.81 -2.30
C ARG A 451 36.54 -22.63 -1.53
N LEU A 452 35.26 -22.61 -1.91
CA LEU A 452 34.20 -23.37 -1.26
C LEU A 452 34.15 -24.85 -1.70
N LYS A 453 35.03 -25.29 -2.62
CA LYS A 453 35.12 -26.69 -3.05
C LYS A 453 35.18 -27.71 -1.91
N PRO A 454 35.93 -27.48 -0.80
CA PRO A 454 35.95 -28.42 0.32
C PRO A 454 34.57 -28.67 0.92
N LEU A 455 33.66 -27.69 0.89
CA LEU A 455 32.29 -27.88 1.39
C LEU A 455 31.49 -28.83 0.49
N ALA A 456 31.77 -28.87 -0.82
CA ALA A 456 31.07 -29.73 -1.77
C ALA A 456 31.46 -31.21 -1.65
N VAL A 457 32.73 -31.50 -1.32
CA VAL A 457 33.31 -32.86 -1.36
C VAL A 457 33.52 -33.49 0.01
N ALA A 458 33.75 -32.69 1.05
CA ALA A 458 34.03 -33.22 2.37
C ALA A 458 32.75 -33.64 3.08
N LYS A 459 32.84 -34.68 3.91
CA LYS A 459 31.80 -34.99 4.90
C LYS A 459 31.86 -33.98 6.03
N ILE A 460 30.96 -33.00 6.02
CA ILE A 460 30.88 -31.95 7.03
C ILE A 460 30.19 -32.49 8.29
N GLN A 461 30.87 -32.42 9.43
CA GLN A 461 30.26 -32.79 10.71
C GLN A 461 29.18 -31.77 11.10
N ASN A 462 28.05 -32.25 11.62
CA ASN A 462 26.90 -31.45 12.08
C ASN A 462 26.17 -30.64 10.98
N ASP A 463 26.35 -30.97 9.70
CA ASP A 463 25.55 -30.45 8.58
C ASP A 463 24.36 -31.38 8.30
N VAL A 464 23.39 -31.42 9.22
CA VAL A 464 22.28 -32.41 9.21
C VAL A 464 21.41 -32.32 7.95
N GLU A 465 21.26 -31.11 7.40
CA GLU A 465 20.45 -30.83 6.21
C GLU A 465 21.30 -30.69 4.93
N GLU A 466 22.59 -31.01 4.97
CA GLU A 466 23.55 -30.84 3.87
C GLU A 466 23.55 -29.41 3.25
N GLN A 467 23.24 -28.38 4.04
CA GLN A 467 23.11 -27.00 3.54
C GLN A 467 24.47 -26.42 3.13
N LEU A 468 25.52 -26.67 3.91
CA LEU A 468 26.88 -26.20 3.55
C LEU A 468 27.39 -26.93 2.30
N LYS A 469 27.09 -28.22 2.18
CA LYS A 469 27.39 -28.99 0.99
C LYS A 469 26.65 -28.48 -0.25
N GLY A 470 25.36 -28.17 -0.11
CA GLY A 470 24.56 -27.53 -1.15
C GLY A 470 25.15 -26.18 -1.60
N CYS A 471 25.59 -25.36 -0.65
CA CYS A 471 26.28 -24.10 -0.95
C CYS A 471 27.61 -24.32 -1.68
N GLY A 472 28.42 -25.28 -1.22
CA GLY A 472 29.67 -25.67 -1.88
C GLY A 472 29.42 -26.04 -3.33
N LEU A 473 28.50 -26.97 -3.59
CA LEU A 473 28.13 -27.39 -4.94
C LEU A 473 27.63 -26.23 -5.79
N ARG A 474 26.76 -25.37 -5.27
CA ARG A 474 26.25 -24.19 -5.98
C ARG A 474 27.37 -23.20 -6.34
N ALA A 475 28.39 -23.06 -5.48
CA ALA A 475 29.51 -22.17 -5.74
C ALA A 475 30.46 -22.71 -6.81
N VAL A 476 30.74 -24.02 -6.81
CA VAL A 476 31.78 -24.61 -7.66
C VAL A 476 31.26 -25.28 -8.93
N TRP A 477 29.99 -25.65 -9.02
CA TRP A 477 29.44 -26.32 -10.20
C TRP A 477 28.94 -25.33 -11.27
N PRO A 478 29.21 -25.56 -12.58
CA PRO A 478 30.10 -26.58 -13.15
C PRO A 478 31.56 -26.10 -13.28
N SER A 479 31.87 -24.85 -12.96
CA SER A 479 33.11 -24.19 -13.38
C SER A 479 34.39 -24.66 -12.66
N ASN A 480 34.28 -25.19 -11.44
CA ASN A 480 35.40 -25.46 -10.53
C ASN A 480 35.37 -26.87 -9.91
N ILE A 481 34.47 -27.73 -10.35
CA ILE A 481 34.36 -29.13 -9.90
C ILE A 481 33.81 -30.02 -11.02
N THR A 482 34.27 -31.26 -11.07
CA THR A 482 33.83 -32.26 -12.06
C THR A 482 32.82 -33.24 -11.49
N ALA A 483 32.10 -33.96 -12.36
CA ALA A 483 31.16 -35.00 -11.94
C ALA A 483 31.84 -36.11 -11.11
N GLU A 484 33.04 -36.54 -11.50
CA GLU A 484 33.83 -37.58 -10.82
C GLU A 484 34.28 -37.18 -9.41
N GLU A 485 34.33 -35.88 -9.12
CA GLU A 485 34.68 -35.38 -7.77
C GLU A 485 33.47 -35.33 -6.83
N VAL A 486 32.23 -35.49 -7.35
CA VAL A 486 30.97 -35.35 -6.61
C VAL A 486 30.24 -36.68 -6.45
N PHE A 487 30.25 -37.52 -7.50
CA PHE A 487 29.59 -38.83 -7.56
C PHE A 487 30.63 -39.95 -7.65
#